data_AF-A0A5Q4EKP2-F1
#
_entry.id   AF-A0A5Q4EKP2-F1
#
_cell.length_a   1.000
_cell.length_b   1.000
_cell.length_c   1.000
_cell.angle_alpha   90.00
_cell.angle_beta   90.00
_cell.angle_gamma   90.00
#
_symmetry.space_group_name_H-M   'P 1'
#
loop_
_entity.id
_entity.type
_entity.pdbx_description
1 polymer ?
#
loop_
_entity_poly.entity_id
_entity_poly.type
_entity_poly.pdbx_seq_one_letter_code
_entity_poly.pdbx_strand_id
1 'polypeptide(L)'
;MKIINPLYDIAFKYLMQEERFARKVLSVILDSEVVSVSLNQQEAVYEDKSKLLRIFRLDFKAIIRDSSGKTSTVLIELQKSRFPTDIERFRNYLGMNYI
;
A
#
# COMPACT_ATOMS: atom_id res chain seq x y z
N MET A 1 -16.10 -15.77 -11.92
CA MET A 1 -16.67 -14.94 -10.83
C MET A 1 -15.53 -14.54 -9.89
N LYS A 2 -15.12 -13.27 -9.86
CA LYS A 2 -14.13 -12.79 -8.88
C LYS A 2 -14.88 -12.48 -7.58
N ILE A 3 -14.82 -13.40 -6.62
CA ILE A 3 -15.42 -13.18 -5.31
C ILE A 3 -14.52 -12.20 -4.57
N ILE A 4 -15.06 -11.03 -4.22
CA ILE A 4 -14.43 -10.14 -3.25
C ILE A 4 -14.68 -10.79 -1.89
N ASN A 5 -13.75 -11.64 -1.44
CA ASN A 5 -13.88 -12.29 -0.14
C ASN A 5 -13.20 -11.42 0.93
N PRO A 6 -13.96 -10.79 1.84
CA PRO A 6 -13.42 -9.91 2.88
C PRO A 6 -12.49 -10.64 3.87
N LEU A 7 -12.53 -11.97 3.95
CA LEU A 7 -11.62 -12.76 4.77
C LEU A 7 -10.16 -12.58 4.32
N TYR A 8 -9.90 -12.46 3.02
CA TYR A 8 -8.54 -12.24 2.52
C TYR A 8 -8.02 -10.84 2.87
N ASP A 9 -8.89 -9.85 2.96
CA ASP A 9 -8.49 -8.48 3.28
C ASP A 9 -8.06 -8.37 4.73
N ILE A 10 -8.79 -9.05 5.61
CA ILE A 10 -8.45 -9.16 7.03
C ILE A 10 -7.14 -9.94 7.20
N ALA A 11 -7.00 -11.11 6.56
CA ALA A 11 -5.78 -11.89 6.65
C ALA A 11 -4.56 -11.14 6.09
N PHE A 12 -4.72 -10.46 4.95
CA PHE A 12 -3.67 -9.66 4.33
C PHE A 12 -3.32 -8.44 5.18
N LYS A 13 -4.30 -7.78 5.82
CA LYS A 13 -4.06 -6.73 6.80
C LYS A 13 -3.15 -7.20 7.92
N TYR A 14 -3.49 -8.30 8.59
CA TYR A 14 -2.68 -8.84 9.69
C TYR A 14 -1.28 -9.24 9.22
N LEU A 15 -1.16 -9.77 8.01
CA LEU A 15 0.15 -10.05 7.41
C LEU A 15 0.99 -8.77 7.26
N MET A 16 0.38 -7.69 6.77
CA MET A 16 1.07 -6.43 6.53
C MET A 16 1.31 -5.58 7.80
N GLN A 17 0.70 -5.94 8.93
CA GLN A 17 0.93 -5.33 10.25
C GLN A 17 2.27 -5.71 10.89
N GLU A 18 2.98 -6.67 10.31
CA GLU A 18 4.27 -7.11 10.80
C GLU A 18 5.35 -6.79 9.77
N GLU A 19 6.42 -6.09 10.18
CA GLU A 19 7.42 -5.52 9.26
C GLU A 19 8.12 -6.60 8.44
N ARG A 20 8.48 -7.73 9.04
CA ARG A 20 9.17 -8.83 8.35
C ARG A 20 8.34 -9.36 7.19
N PHE A 21 7.03 -9.45 7.35
CA PHE A 21 6.13 -9.91 6.30
C PHE A 21 5.82 -8.79 5.29
N ALA A 22 5.54 -7.57 5.75
CA ALA A 22 5.31 -6.42 4.89
C ALA A 22 6.49 -6.18 3.94
N ARG A 23 7.74 -6.22 4.44
CA ARG A 23 8.94 -6.09 3.60
C ARG A 23 8.99 -7.12 2.50
N LYS A 24 8.71 -8.39 2.80
CA LYS A 24 8.74 -9.47 1.80
C LYS A 24 7.69 -9.26 0.72
N VAL A 25 6.45 -8.97 1.12
CA VAL A 25 5.35 -8.72 0.18
C VAL A 25 5.67 -7.52 -0.71
N LEU A 26 6.08 -6.39 -0.12
CA LEU A 26 6.42 -5.18 -0.86
C LEU A 26 7.63 -5.38 -1.77
N SER A 27 8.64 -6.17 -1.35
CA SER A 27 9.80 -6.46 -2.19
C SER A 27 9.41 -7.22 -3.46
N VAL A 28 8.48 -8.18 -3.33
CA VAL A 28 7.97 -8.94 -4.48
C VAL A 28 7.14 -8.04 -5.41
N ILE A 29 6.30 -7.15 -4.86
CA ILE A 29 5.46 -6.24 -5.66
C ILE A 29 6.31 -5.20 -6.40
N LEU A 30 7.33 -4.65 -5.75
CA LEU A 30 8.16 -3.58 -6.30
C LEU A 30 9.33 -4.08 -7.15
N ASP A 31 9.59 -5.38 -7.15
CA ASP A 31 10.79 -5.98 -7.75
C ASP A 31 12.07 -5.27 -7.29
N SER A 32 12.17 -5.01 -5.99
CA SER A 32 13.26 -4.27 -5.35
C SER A 32 13.44 -4.70 -3.90
N GLU A 33 14.66 -4.60 -3.36
CA GLU A 33 14.90 -4.95 -1.96
C GLU A 33 14.28 -3.89 -1.04
N VAL A 34 13.33 -4.28 -0.19
CA VAL A 34 12.79 -3.40 0.85
C VAL A 34 13.57 -3.61 2.15
N VAL A 35 14.41 -2.63 2.50
CA VAL A 35 15.32 -2.67 3.66
C VAL A 35 14.55 -2.49 4.97
N SER A 36 13.64 -1.51 5.03
CA SER A 36 12.80 -1.25 6.20
C SER A 36 11.44 -0.68 5.81
N VAL A 37 10.43 -0.93 6.65
CA VAL A 37 9.06 -0.42 6.47
C VAL A 37 8.58 0.19 7.76
N SER A 38 8.08 1.43 7.70
CA SER A 38 7.40 2.11 8.81
C SER A 38 5.91 1.76 8.78
N LEU A 39 5.41 1.17 9.86
CA LEU A 39 4.05 0.63 9.96
C LEU A 39 3.02 1.64 10.54
N ASN A 40 3.47 2.83 10.96
CA ASN A 40 2.66 3.79 11.71
C ASN A 40 1.50 4.44 10.91
N GLN A 41 1.35 4.17 9.61
CA GLN A 41 0.38 4.84 8.72
C GLN A 41 -0.62 3.86 8.08
N GLN A 42 -1.11 2.88 8.85
CA GLN A 42 -1.64 1.66 8.23
C GLN A 42 -3.09 1.66 7.78
N GLU A 43 -3.95 2.62 8.13
CA GLU A 43 -5.35 2.48 7.70
C GLU A 43 -6.11 3.79 7.51
N ALA A 44 -6.56 4.00 6.28
CA ALA A 44 -7.69 4.88 5.97
C ALA A 44 -8.81 4.00 5.39
N VAL A 45 -9.73 3.56 6.24
CA VAL A 45 -10.97 2.91 5.76
C VAL A 45 -11.89 4.01 5.24
N TYR A 46 -12.07 4.08 3.92
CA TYR A 46 -13.10 4.92 3.33
C TYR A 46 -14.34 4.07 3.05
N GLU A 47 -15.45 4.37 3.73
CA GLU A 47 -16.77 3.87 3.35
C GLU A 47 -17.35 4.81 2.30
N ASP A 48 -17.30 4.38 1.04
CA ASP A 48 -18.07 5.04 -0.01
C ASP A 48 -19.56 4.75 0.25
N LYS A 49 -20.34 5.76 0.63
CA LYS A 49 -21.78 5.59 0.89
C LYS A 49 -22.57 5.20 -0.36
N SER A 50 -22.01 5.42 -1.56
CA SER A 50 -22.65 5.11 -2.84
C SER A 50 -22.27 3.73 -3.41
N LYS A 51 -21.09 3.22 -3.05
CA LYS A 51 -20.60 1.90 -3.45
C LYS A 51 -20.46 1.08 -2.16
N LEU A 52 -21.27 0.04 -2.01
CA LEU A 52 -21.28 -0.95 -0.90
C LEU A 52 -19.92 -1.67 -0.64
N LEU A 53 -18.78 -1.12 -1.06
CA LEU A 53 -17.45 -1.69 -1.01
C LEU A 53 -16.56 -0.85 -0.09
N ARG A 54 -16.02 -1.48 0.95
CA ARG A 54 -14.92 -0.93 1.75
C ARG A 54 -13.65 -0.95 0.90
N ILE A 55 -13.06 0.22 0.66
CA ILE A 55 -11.76 0.29 0.00
C ILE A 55 -10.69 0.05 1.08
N PHE A 56 -10.01 -1.08 0.97
CA PHE A 56 -8.87 -1.41 1.80
C PHE A 56 -7.62 -0.73 1.25
N ARG A 57 -7.00 0.14 2.07
CA ARG A 57 -5.79 0.90 1.76
C ARG A 57 -4.79 0.77 2.90
N LEU A 58 -3.53 0.52 2.53
CA LEU A 58 -2.39 0.52 3.43
C LEU A 58 -1.34 1.47 2.90
N ASP A 59 -0.92 2.44 3.73
CA ASP A 59 0.16 3.36 3.38
C ASP A 59 1.43 2.98 4.16
N PHE A 60 2.57 3.04 3.48
CA PHE A 60 3.87 2.71 4.02
C PHE A 60 4.89 3.79 3.66
N LYS A 61 5.75 4.10 4.60
CA LYS A 61 7.05 4.72 4.31
C LYS A 61 8.11 3.63 4.36
N ALA A 62 8.88 3.47 3.28
CA ALA A 62 9.87 2.41 3.18
C ALA A 62 11.22 2.94 2.72
N ILE A 63 12.29 2.22 3.08
CA ILE A 63 13.61 2.37 2.46
C ILE A 63 13.80 1.20 1.50
N ILE A 64 14.01 1.49 0.22
CA ILE A 64 14.31 0.48 -0.80
C ILE A 64 15.75 0.58 -1.25
N ARG A 65 16.33 -0.54 -1.67
CA ARG A 65 17.64 -0.62 -2.33
C ARG A 65 17.45 -1.13 -3.75
N ASP A 66 17.98 -0.40 -4.71
CA ASP A 66 17.99 -0.79 -6.12
C ASP A 66 19.14 -1.75 -6.45
N SER A 67 19.18 -2.24 -7.69
CA SER A 67 20.23 -3.14 -8.18
C SER A 67 21.64 -2.52 -8.18
N SER A 68 21.77 -1.19 -8.13
CA SER A 68 23.04 -0.48 -8.00
C SER A 68 23.53 -0.39 -6.54
N GLY A 69 22.71 -0.82 -5.58
CA GLY A 69 22.98 -0.72 -4.15
C GLY A 69 22.58 0.62 -3.53
N LYS A 70 22.03 1.55 -4.31
CA LYS A 70 21.59 2.86 -3.82
C LYS A 70 20.29 2.71 -3.03
N THR A 71 20.23 3.35 -1.87
CA THR A 71 19.03 3.39 -1.05
C THR A 71 18.21 4.65 -1.28
N SER A 72 16.89 4.49 -1.34
CA SER A 72 15.94 5.61 -1.48
C SER A 72 14.79 5.46 -0.49
N THR A 73 14.32 6.57 0.06
CA THR A 73 13.07 6.59 0.85
C THR A 73 11.88 6.76 -0.10
N VAL A 74 10.88 5.91 0.02
CA VAL A 74 9.68 5.92 -0.82
C VAL A 74 8.41 5.90 0.02
N LEU A 75 7.35 6.50 -0.50
CA LEU A 75 5.99 6.36 -0.01
C LEU A 75 5.27 5.36 -0.90
N ILE A 76 4.61 4.38 -0.28
CA ILE A 76 3.90 3.32 -0.98
C ILE A 76 2.46 3.33 -0.50
N GLU A 77 1.53 3.47 -1.43
CA GLU A 77 0.12 3.20 -1.21
C GLU A 77 -0.25 1.87 -1.87
N LEU A 78 -0.70 0.92 -1.06
CA LEU A 78 -1.26 -0.33 -1.54
C LEU A 78 -2.78 -0.29 -1.36
N GLN A 79 -3.50 -0.27 -2.48
CA GLN A 79 -4.95 -0.23 -2.49
C GLN A 79 -5.55 -1.20 -3.49
N LYS A 80 -6.75 -1.68 -3.19
CA LYS A 80 -7.61 -2.29 -4.21
C LYS A 80 -8.23 -1.18 -5.05
N SER A 81 -7.94 -1.18 -6.34
CA SER A 81 -8.59 -0.28 -7.30
C SER A 81 -9.59 -1.06 -8.17
N ARG A 82 -10.70 -0.41 -8.47
CA ARG A 82 -11.64 -0.85 -9.52
C ARG A 82 -11.53 0.03 -10.75
N PHE A 83 -11.14 1.29 -10.57
CA PHE A 83 -11.03 2.28 -11.64
C PHE A 83 -9.65 2.94 -11.62
N PRO A 84 -9.10 3.35 -12.78
CA PRO A 84 -7.84 4.08 -12.83
C PRO A 84 -7.83 5.38 -12.01
N THR A 85 -8.98 6.04 -11.91
CA THR A 85 -9.18 7.26 -11.12
C THR A 85 -8.90 7.07 -9.62
N ASP A 86 -8.95 5.83 -9.12
CA ASP A 86 -8.65 5.53 -7.71
C ASP A 86 -7.20 5.91 -7.35
N ILE A 87 -6.29 5.96 -8.35
CA ILE A 87 -4.87 6.33 -8.18
C ILE A 87 -4.68 7.85 -8.09
N GLU A 88 -5.58 8.66 -8.66
CA GLU A 88 -5.42 10.12 -8.73
C GLU A 88 -5.30 10.76 -7.35
N ARG A 89 -5.98 10.21 -6.34
CA ARG A 89 -5.88 10.69 -4.95
C ARG A 89 -4.43 10.67 -4.44
N PHE A 90 -3.72 9.56 -4.63
CA PHE A 90 -2.33 9.45 -4.15
C PHE A 90 -1.42 10.45 -4.87
N ARG A 91 -1.65 10.65 -6.18
CA ARG A 91 -0.93 11.66 -6.96
C ARG A 91 -1.19 13.08 -6.44
N ASN A 92 -2.44 13.40 -6.14
CA ASN A 92 -2.81 14.69 -5.55
C ASN A 92 -2.19 14.89 -4.17
N TYR A 93 -2.18 13.85 -3.33
CA TYR A 93 -1.51 13.88 -2.03
C TYR A 93 -0.01 14.20 -2.18
N LEU A 94 0.68 13.53 -3.10
CA LEU A 94 2.09 13.81 -3.39
C LEU A 94 2.29 15.25 -3.85
N GLY A 95 1.44 15.73 -4.78
CA GLY A 95 1.49 17.09 -5.29
C GLY A 95 1.21 18.17 -4.24
N MET A 96 0.37 17.91 -3.25
CA MET A 96 0.06 18.89 -2.20
C MET A 96 1.09 18.95 -1.07
N ASN A 97 1.81 17.85 -0.81
CA ASN A 97 2.66 17.72 0.38
C ASN A 97 4.17 17.73 0.05
N TYR A 98 4.55 17.49 -1.20
CA TYR A 98 5.95 17.27 -1.57
C TYR A 98 6.41 17.99 -2.86
N ILE A 99 5.50 18.66 -3.59
CA ILE A 99 5.79 19.47 -4.78
C ILE A 99 5.41 20.91 -4.47
#